data_AF-A0A3M1UD56-F1
#
_entry.id   AF-A0A3M1UD56-F1
#
_cell.length_a   1.000
_cell.length_b   1.000
_cell.length_c   1.000
_cell.angle_alpha   90.00
_cell.angle_beta   90.00
_cell.angle_gamma   90.00
#
_symmetry.space_group_name_H-M   'P 1'
#
loop_
_entity.id
_entity.type
_entity.pdbx_description
1 polymer ?
#
loop_
_entity_poly.entity_id
_entity_poly.type
_entity_poly.pdbx_seq_one_letter_code
_entity_poly.pdbx_strand_id
1 'polypeptide(L)' 'LNELTAQATGKSVILGPVEATAVGNALVQLAALRGVPDSLDELRAVVRRSFRLETVEPKGGAG' A
#
# COMPACT_ATOMS: atom_id res chain seq x y z
N LEU A 1 15.29 -1.94 7.78
CA LEU A 1 14.65 -3.14 7.18
C LEU A 1 14.19 -2.86 5.74
N ASN A 2 13.40 -1.81 5.49
CA ASN A 2 12.89 -1.50 4.14
C ASN A 2 13.97 -1.39 3.05
N GLU A 3 15.07 -0.68 3.32
CA GLU A 3 16.21 -0.61 2.37
C GLU A 3 16.85 -1.97 2.13
N LEU A 4 17.01 -2.78 3.18
CA LEU A 4 17.55 -4.14 3.07
C LEU A 4 16.60 -5.03 2.24
N THR A 5 15.28 -4.90 2.41
CA THR A 5 14.28 -5.59 1.59
C THR A 5 14.38 -5.18 0.13
N ALA A 6 14.51 -3.88 -0.16
CA ALA A 6 14.66 -3.38 -1.53
C ALA A 6 15.95 -3.93 -2.16
N GLN A 7 17.08 -3.88 -1.44
CA GLN A 7 18.36 -4.38 -1.90
C GLN A 7 18.35 -5.90 -2.13
N ALA A 8 17.87 -6.68 -1.16
CA ALA A 8 17.87 -8.14 -1.24
C ALA A 8 16.93 -8.68 -2.32
N THR A 9 15.84 -7.96 -2.62
CA THR A 9 14.87 -8.37 -3.65
C THR A 9 15.15 -7.76 -5.02
N GLY A 10 15.98 -6.72 -5.10
CA GLY A 10 16.19 -5.94 -6.32
C GLY A 10 14.93 -5.20 -6.80
N LYS A 11 13.93 -4.99 -5.93
CA LYS A 11 12.64 -4.38 -6.26
C LYS A 11 12.41 -3.11 -5.47
N SER A 12 11.72 -2.15 -6.07
CA SER A 12 11.20 -0.98 -5.36
C SER A 12 10.21 -1.40 -4.28
N VAL A 13 10.32 -0.81 -3.09
CA VAL A 13 9.45 -1.10 -1.95
C VAL A 13 8.60 0.13 -1.65
N ILE A 14 7.28 -0.03 -1.73
CA ILE A 14 6.31 1.02 -1.39
C ILE A 14 5.97 0.88 0.09
N LEU A 15 6.11 1.97 0.83
CA LEU A 15 5.89 2.01 2.27
C LEU A 15 4.48 2.49 2.62
N GLY A 16 3.81 1.69 3.45
CA GLY A 16 2.57 2.07 4.11
C GLY A 16 1.28 1.67 3.38
N PRO A 17 0.13 2.24 3.84
CA PRO A 17 0.02 3.10 5.02
C PRO A 17 0.38 2.34 6.31
N VAL A 18 0.89 3.05 7.33
CA VAL A 18 1.29 2.43 8.61
C VAL A 18 0.08 1.76 9.27
N GLU A 19 -1.10 2.36 9.13
CA GLU A 19 -2.36 1.90 9.69
C GLU A 19 -3.17 1.01 8.74
N ALA A 20 -2.52 0.25 7.85
CA ALA A 20 -3.18 -0.57 6.82
C ALA A 20 -4.34 -1.43 7.35
N THR A 21 -4.18 -2.04 8.53
CA THR A 21 -5.24 -2.83 9.19
C THR A 21 -6.47 -2.00 9.53
N ALA A 22 -6.28 -0.82 10.12
CA ALA A 22 -7.40 0.05 10.51
C ALA A 22 -8.12 0.61 9.27
N VAL A 23 -7.35 1.01 8.26
CA VAL A 23 -7.89 1.51 6.98
C VAL A 23 -8.72 0.42 6.28
N GLY A 24 -8.19 -0.81 6.20
CA GLY A 24 -8.91 -1.94 5.61
C GLY A 24 -10.21 -2.26 6.35
N ASN A 25 -10.19 -2.23 7.68
CA ASN A 25 -11.37 -2.44 8.51
C ASN A 25 -12.47 -1.40 8.26
N ALA A 26 -12.11 -0.11 8.25
CA ALA A 26 -13.06 0.97 7.99
C ALA A 26 -13.64 0.89 6.56
N LEU A 27 -12.79 0.59 5.58
CA LEU A 27 -13.18 0.50 4.18
C LEU A 27 -14.17 -0.65 3.90
N VAL A 28 -13.95 -1.83 4.50
CA VAL A 28 -14.89 -2.95 4.38
C VAL A 28 -16.23 -2.65 5.07
N GLN A 29 -16.21 -1.98 6.22
CA GLN A 29 -17.46 -1.57 6.89
C GLN A 29 -18.23 -0.52 6.07
N LEU A 30 -17.53 0.45 5.48
CA LEU A 30 -18.14 1.43 4.57
C LEU A 30 -18.75 0.76 3.34
N ALA A 31 -18.06 -0.23 2.77
CA ALA A 31 -18.58 -1.03 1.65
C ALA A 31 -19.87 -1.75 2.02
N ALA A 32 -19.91 -2.39 3.20
CA ALA A 32 -21.12 -3.05 3.69
C ALA A 32 -22.30 -2.07 3.93
N LEU A 33 -22.02 -0.83 4.35
CA LEU A 33 -23.06 0.18 4.62
C LEU A 33 -23.59 0.89 3.37
N ARG A 34 -22.72 1.12 2.37
CA ARG A 34 -23.03 1.92 1.18
C ARG A 34 -23.32 1.08 -0.06
N GLY A 35 -23.00 -0.21 -0.03
CA GLY A 35 -23.05 -1.07 -1.21
C GLY A 35 -22.01 -0.70 -2.28
N VAL A 36 -21.02 0.12 -1.93
CA VAL A 36 -19.89 0.53 -2.77
C VAL A 36 -18.66 0.72 -1.89
N PRO A 37 -17.44 0.47 -2.39
CA PRO A 37 -17.12 0.06 -3.77
C PRO A 37 -17.41 -1.41 -4.10
N ASP A 38 -17.59 -1.68 -5.38
CA ASP A 38 -18.01 -2.98 -5.93
C ASP A 38 -16.84 -3.96 -6.11
N SER A 39 -15.61 -3.52 -5.81
CA SER A 39 -14.41 -4.34 -5.95
C SER A 39 -13.28 -3.99 -4.99
N LEU A 40 -12.38 -4.95 -4.77
CA LEU A 40 -11.13 -4.72 -4.03
C LEU A 40 -10.22 -3.69 -4.70
N ASP A 41 -10.30 -3.54 -6.02
CA ASP A 41 -9.45 -2.61 -6.77
C ASP A 41 -9.89 -1.16 -6.54
N GLU A 42 -11.19 -0.91 -6.48
CA GLU A 42 -11.73 0.39 -6.09
C GLU A 42 -11.36 0.74 -4.63
N LEU A 43 -11.43 -0.22 -3.70
CA LEU A 43 -10.97 -0.04 -2.32
C LEU A 43 -9.48 0.34 -2.27
N ARG A 44 -8.63 -0.38 -3.00
CA ARG A 44 -7.19 -0.09 -3.09
C ARG A 44 -6.92 1.27 -3.74
N ALA A 45 -7.72 1.67 -4.73
CA ALA A 45 -7.62 3.00 -5.35
C ALA A 45 -7.94 4.12 -4.35
N VAL A 46 -8.93 3.91 -3.47
CA VAL A 46 -9.20 4.83 -2.35
C VAL A 46 -8.01 4.91 -1.42
N VAL A 47 -7.36 3.80 -1.05
CA VAL A 47 -6.14 3.86 -0.23
C VAL A 47 -5.04 4.66 -0.93
N ARG A 48 -4.76 4.37 -2.21
CA ARG A 48 -3.70 5.04 -2.98
C ARG A 48 -3.91 6.56 -3.11
N ARG A 49 -5.16 7.04 -3.17
CA ARG A 49 -5.45 8.48 -3.26
C ARG A 49 -5.37 9.19 -1.92
N SER A 50 -5.54 8.46 -0.82
CA SER A 50 -5.74 9.03 0.52
C SER A 50 -4.45 9.16 1.34
N PHE A 51 -3.42 8.37 1.01
CA PHE A 51 -2.16 8.36 1.75
C PHE A 51 -1.00 8.74 0.86
N ARG A 52 -0.11 9.61 1.36
CA ARG A 52 1.19 9.82 0.74
C ARG A 52 2.07 8.62 1.10
N LEU A 53 2.42 7.84 0.09
CA LEU A 53 3.31 6.69 0.23
C LEU A 53 4.74 7.12 -0.14
N GLU A 54 5.71 6.55 0.56
CA GLU A 54 7.12 6.68 0.23
C GLU A 54 7.57 5.44 -0.55
N THR A 55 8.46 5.63 -1.53
CA THR A 55 9.07 4.53 -2.27
C THR A 55 10.55 4.46 -1.97
N VAL A 56 11.02 3.28 -1.59
CA VAL A 56 12.44 2.97 -1.42
C VAL A 56 12.92 2.21 -2.65
N GLU A 57 13.83 2.81 -3.39
CA GLU A 57 14.46 2.17 -4.55
C GLU A 57 15.65 1.28 -4.11
N PRO A 58 15.90 0.16 -4.82
CA PRO A 58 17.11 -0.60 -4.62
C PRO A 58 18.31 0.27 -5.02
N LYS A 59 19.17 0.59 -4.05
CA LYS A 59 20.45 1.25 -4.32
C LYS A 59 21.34 0.22 -5.02
N GLY A 60 21.65 0.49 -6.29
CA GLY A 60 22.15 -0.48 -7.27
C GLY A 60 23.09 -1.55 -6.70
N GLY A 61 22.77 -2.81 -6.98
CA GLY A 61 23.81 -3.81 -7.06
C GLY A 61 24.75 -3.37 -8.18
N ALA A 62 26.03 -3.20 -7.86
CA ALA A 62 27.07 -3.11 -8.87
C ALA A 62 26.84 -4.27 -9.86
N GLY A 63 26.59 -3.93 -11.12
CA GLY A 63 26.75 -4.87 -12.21
C GLY A 63 28.23 -5.22 -12.38
#